data_AF-A0A6B2EG70-F1
#
_entry.id   AF-A0A6B2EG70-F1
#
_cell.length_a   1.000
_cell.length_b   1.000
_cell.length_c   1.000
_cell.angle_alpha   90.00
_cell.angle_beta   90.00
_cell.angle_gamma   90.00
#
_symmetry.space_group_name_H-M   'P 1'
#
loop_
_entity.id
_entity.type
_entity.pdbx_description
1 polymer ?
#
loop_
_entity_poly.entity_id
_entity_poly.type
_entity_poly.pdbx_seq_one_letter_code
_entity_poly.pdbx_strand_id
1 'polypeptide(L)'
;CAICKENLAKYKCSSCEAPYCSVICWKKHKENEENPCQVLKKARNPDINVEKSTILFPTEDTVSGDKLELLRCSDELKNLLKNPHLRRLLQEVDGAPNAEKAMKAAMQEPLFMEFADQVLRVVEPPDQKDCT
;
A
#
# COMPACT_ATOMS: atom_id res chain seq x y z
N CYS A 1 -9.05 30.62 -22.86
CA CYS A 1 -8.26 30.26 -21.65
C CYS A 1 -9.26 29.88 -20.57
N ALA A 2 -9.15 28.68 -19.98
CA ALA A 2 -10.06 28.24 -18.92
C ALA A 2 -9.86 29.00 -17.59
N ILE A 3 -8.73 29.71 -17.43
CA ILE A 3 -8.37 30.42 -16.20
C ILE A 3 -8.88 31.86 -16.21
N CYS A 4 -8.44 32.68 -17.17
CA CYS A 4 -8.83 34.09 -17.20
C CYS A 4 -10.08 34.37 -18.04
N LYS A 5 -10.51 33.45 -18.92
CA LYS A 5 -11.62 33.62 -19.88
C LYS A 5 -11.51 34.81 -20.85
N GLU A 6 -10.56 35.72 -20.66
CA GLU A 6 -10.35 36.93 -21.48
C GLU A 6 -9.57 36.67 -22.78
N ASN A 7 -8.64 35.72 -22.76
CA ASN A 7 -7.74 35.45 -23.87
C ASN A 7 -7.97 34.06 -24.46
N LEU A 8 -7.77 33.91 -25.78
CA LEU A 8 -7.74 32.61 -26.44
C LEU A 8 -6.67 31.71 -25.81
N ALA A 9 -7.00 30.44 -25.64
CA ALA A 9 -6.03 29.48 -25.11
C ALA A 9 -4.99 29.15 -26.18
N LYS A 10 -3.71 29.26 -25.82
CA LYS A 10 -2.58 28.98 -26.71
C LYS A 10 -1.89 27.66 -26.37
N TYR A 11 -2.03 27.20 -25.13
CA TYR A 11 -1.36 26.02 -24.59
C TYR A 11 -2.35 25.13 -23.82
N LYS A 12 -1.97 23.88 -23.56
CA LYS A 12 -2.74 22.91 -22.77
C LYS A 12 -1.88 22.35 -21.64
N CYS A 13 -2.47 22.08 -20.49
CA CYS A 13 -1.78 21.46 -19.37
C CYS A 13 -1.54 19.97 -19.64
N SER A 14 -0.32 19.46 -19.45
CA SER A 14 -0.03 18.03 -19.65
C SER A 14 -0.66 17.10 -18.61
N SER A 15 -1.07 17.63 -17.44
CA SER A 15 -1.61 16.81 -16.36
C SER A 15 -3.14 16.68 -16.36
N CYS A 16 -3.86 17.66 -16.91
CA CYS A 16 -5.33 17.63 -16.93
C CYS A 16 -5.93 18.24 -18.21
N GLU A 17 -5.11 18.44 -19.24
CA GLU A 17 -5.47 18.95 -20.57
C GLU A 17 -6.14 20.35 -20.60
N ALA A 18 -6.24 21.00 -19.44
CA ALA A 18 -6.89 22.29 -19.28
C ALA A 18 -6.22 23.37 -20.18
N PRO A 19 -6.99 24.08 -21.01
CA PRO A 19 -6.45 25.04 -21.96
C PRO A 19 -6.15 26.41 -21.30
N TYR A 20 -4.95 26.95 -21.48
CA TYR A 20 -4.51 28.23 -20.89
C TYR A 20 -3.83 29.17 -21.92
N CYS A 21 -3.81 30.48 -21.65
CA CYS A 21 -3.23 31.47 -22.57
C CYS A 21 -1.76 31.81 -22.28
N SER A 22 -1.32 31.76 -21.02
CA SER A 22 0.04 32.19 -20.61
C SER A 22 0.53 31.45 -19.36
N VAL A 23 1.84 31.56 -19.08
CA VAL A 23 2.48 30.97 -17.90
C VAL A 23 1.85 31.50 -16.59
N ILE A 24 1.37 32.74 -16.57
CA ILE A 24 0.66 33.33 -15.42
C ILE A 24 -0.65 32.56 -15.16
N CYS A 25 -1.40 32.27 -16.22
CA CYS A 25 -2.60 31.45 -16.11
C CYS A 25 -2.27 30.00 -15.71
N TRP A 26 -1.16 29.44 -16.19
CA TRP A 26 -0.71 28.10 -15.77
C TRP A 26 -0.38 28.02 -14.27
N LYS A 27 0.29 29.03 -13.70
CA LYS A 27 0.56 29.09 -12.25
C LYS A 27 -0.73 29.19 -11.44
N LYS A 28 -1.65 30.11 -11.82
CA LYS A 28 -2.97 30.23 -11.18
C LYS A 28 -3.78 28.92 -11.25
N HIS A 29 -3.70 28.22 -12.39
CA HIS A 29 -4.31 26.91 -12.56
C HIS A 29 -3.72 25.85 -11.62
N LYS A 30 -2.40 25.84 -11.42
CA LYS A 30 -1.71 24.88 -10.54
C LYS A 30 -1.95 25.16 -9.05
N GLU A 31 -2.15 26.42 -8.67
CA GLU A 31 -2.31 26.84 -7.27
C GLU A 31 -3.75 26.74 -6.76
N ASN A 32 -4.74 26.82 -7.65
CA ASN A 32 -6.15 26.72 -7.23
C ASN A 32 -6.52 25.28 -6.83
N GLU A 33 -6.98 25.10 -5.60
CA GLU A 33 -7.28 23.78 -5.01
C GLU A 33 -8.49 23.07 -5.64
N GLU A 34 -9.31 23.80 -6.39
CA GLU A 34 -10.49 23.28 -7.09
C GLU A 34 -10.20 22.84 -8.54
N ASN A 35 -8.94 22.90 -9.00
CA ASN A 35 -8.59 22.52 -10.38
C ASN A 35 -8.36 21.00 -10.54
N PRO A 36 -8.79 20.39 -11.68
CA PRO A 36 -8.62 18.96 -11.96
C PRO A 36 -7.16 18.48 -11.97
N CYS A 37 -6.19 19.39 -12.12
CA CYS A 37 -4.77 19.06 -12.00
C CYS A 37 -4.29 18.76 -10.57
N GLN A 38 -5.05 19.16 -9.54
CA GLN A 38 -4.80 18.79 -8.14
C GLN A 38 -5.62 17.56 -7.71
N VAL A 39 -6.74 17.27 -8.40
CA VAL A 39 -7.55 16.07 -8.14
C VAL A 39 -6.75 14.79 -8.45
N LEU A 40 -5.83 14.84 -9.41
CA LEU A 40 -4.86 13.76 -9.65
C LEU A 40 -3.72 13.69 -8.62
N LYS A 41 -3.57 14.68 -7.73
CA LYS A 41 -2.51 14.73 -6.70
C LYS A 41 -3.01 14.59 -5.26
N LYS A 42 -4.29 14.84 -4.98
CA LYS A 42 -4.90 14.61 -3.65
C LYS A 42 -5.54 13.22 -3.49
N ALA A 43 -5.53 12.39 -4.54
CA ALA A 43 -5.83 10.96 -4.46
C ALA A 43 -4.56 10.11 -4.62
N ARG A 44 -3.64 10.22 -3.65
CA ARG A 44 -2.78 9.12 -3.15
C ARG A 44 -1.78 9.69 -2.12
N ASN A 45 -2.08 9.68 -0.82
CA ASN A 45 -1.60 8.59 0.08
C ASN A 45 -1.08 7.38 -0.71
N PRO A 46 -0.03 6.64 -0.30
CA PRO A 46 0.14 5.29 -0.82
C PRO A 46 -1.05 4.46 -0.32
N ASP A 47 -2.20 4.62 -0.99
CA ASP A 47 -3.21 3.63 -1.23
C ASP A 47 -2.41 2.49 -1.82
N ILE A 48 -2.00 1.62 -0.90
CA ILE A 48 -1.69 0.25 -1.18
C ILE A 48 -2.88 -0.17 -2.02
N ASN A 49 -2.66 -0.25 -3.34
CA ASN A 49 -3.45 -1.12 -4.18
C ASN A 49 -3.16 -2.51 -3.62
N VAL A 50 -3.82 -2.84 -2.51
CA VAL A 50 -4.17 -4.21 -2.25
C VAL A 50 -5.14 -4.47 -3.38
N GLU A 51 -4.59 -4.81 -4.56
CA GLU A 51 -5.24 -5.78 -5.40
C GLU A 51 -5.69 -6.82 -4.39
N LYS A 52 -6.99 -6.86 -4.14
CA LYS A 52 -7.59 -7.86 -3.29
C LYS A 52 -7.20 -9.14 -4.01
N SER A 53 -6.06 -9.72 -3.62
CA SER A 53 -5.52 -10.96 -4.13
C SER A 53 -6.63 -11.93 -3.86
N THR A 54 -7.45 -12.11 -4.88
CA THR A 54 -8.64 -12.93 -4.79
C THR A 54 -8.03 -14.31 -4.76
N ILE A 55 -7.93 -14.87 -3.55
CA ILE A 55 -7.33 -16.18 -3.34
C ILE A 55 -8.14 -17.12 -4.23
N LEU A 56 -7.57 -17.51 -5.38
CA LEU A 56 -8.30 -18.24 -6.40
C LEU A 56 -8.66 -19.66 -5.92
N PHE A 57 -7.88 -20.18 -4.96
CA PHE A 57 -8.02 -21.51 -4.41
C PHE A 57 -7.75 -21.49 -2.90
N PRO A 58 -8.72 -21.07 -2.07
CA PRO A 58 -8.57 -21.12 -0.62
C PRO A 58 -8.53 -22.58 -0.16
N THR A 59 -7.56 -22.90 0.68
CA THR A 59 -7.38 -24.19 1.36
C THR A 59 -7.67 -24.04 2.86
N GLU A 60 -7.64 -25.15 3.60
CA GLU A 60 -7.76 -25.12 5.07
C GLU A 60 -6.66 -24.27 5.72
N ASP A 61 -5.46 -24.26 5.14
CA ASP A 61 -4.32 -23.44 5.59
C ASP A 61 -4.44 -21.95 5.21
N THR A 62 -5.48 -21.56 4.47
CA THR A 62 -5.66 -20.16 4.06
C THR A 62 -6.29 -19.34 5.18
N VAL A 63 -5.56 -18.33 5.67
CA VAL A 63 -6.06 -17.43 6.72
C VAL A 63 -7.22 -16.58 6.21
N SER A 64 -8.36 -16.65 6.89
CA SER A 64 -9.56 -15.84 6.57
C SER A 64 -9.30 -14.34 6.67
N GLY A 65 -9.96 -13.55 5.83
CA GLY A 65 -9.84 -12.08 5.82
C GLY A 65 -10.12 -11.44 7.19
N ASP A 66 -11.11 -11.95 7.94
CA ASP A 66 -11.43 -11.44 9.28
C ASP A 66 -10.27 -11.59 10.27
N LYS A 67 -9.53 -12.71 10.19
CA LYS A 67 -8.34 -12.94 11.01
C LYS A 67 -7.18 -12.03 10.60
N LEU A 68 -7.04 -11.76 9.30
CA LEU A 68 -6.03 -10.81 8.80
C LEU A 68 -6.31 -9.37 9.25
N GLU A 69 -7.58 -8.97 9.37
CA GLU A 69 -7.93 -7.65 9.91
C GLU A 69 -7.53 -7.48 11.39
N LEU A 70 -7.46 -8.58 12.17
CA LEU A 70 -6.96 -8.53 13.56
C LEU A 70 -5.51 -8.03 13.66
N LEU A 71 -4.70 -8.28 12.62
CA LEU A 71 -3.31 -7.82 12.56
C LEU A 71 -3.21 -6.29 12.61
N ARG A 72 -4.24 -5.58 12.13
CA ARG A 72 -4.29 -4.10 12.18
C ARG A 72 -4.29 -3.57 13.61
N CYS A 73 -4.78 -4.34 14.57
CA CYS A 73 -4.87 -3.91 15.97
C CYS A 73 -3.60 -4.22 16.77
N SER A 74 -2.70 -5.09 16.28
CA SER A 74 -1.47 -5.43 16.99
C SER A 74 -0.42 -4.33 16.88
N ASP A 75 -0.12 -3.67 18.00
CA ASP A 75 0.92 -2.63 18.05
C ASP A 75 2.34 -3.22 17.99
N GLU A 76 2.53 -4.46 18.44
CA GLU A 76 3.79 -5.21 18.32
C GLU A 76 4.14 -5.41 16.84
N LEU A 77 3.18 -5.90 16.03
CA LEU A 77 3.37 -6.05 14.59
C LEU A 77 3.64 -4.72 13.88
N LYS A 78 2.88 -3.67 14.22
CA LYS A 78 3.14 -2.33 13.67
C LYS A 78 4.55 -1.86 14.00
N ASN A 79 5.05 -2.15 15.20
CA ASN A 79 6.37 -1.74 15.62
C ASN A 79 7.46 -2.49 14.85
N LEU A 80 7.31 -3.80 14.64
CA LEU A 80 8.20 -4.60 13.80
C LEU A 80 8.21 -4.07 12.35
N LEU A 81 7.04 -3.73 11.80
CA LEU A 81 6.91 -3.17 10.45
C LEU A 81 7.49 -1.77 10.28
N LYS A 82 7.83 -1.03 11.35
CA LYS A 82 8.62 0.20 11.23
C LYS A 82 10.03 -0.07 10.72
N ASN A 83 10.54 -1.30 10.88
CA ASN A 83 11.85 -1.67 10.43
C ASN A 83 11.89 -1.78 8.88
N PRO A 84 12.70 -0.95 8.19
CA PRO A 84 12.78 -0.97 6.73
C PRO A 84 13.40 -2.27 6.17
N HIS A 85 14.18 -3.00 6.96
CA HIS A 85 14.75 -4.28 6.54
C HIS A 85 13.67 -5.37 6.47
N LEU A 86 12.83 -5.45 7.49
CA LEU A 86 11.70 -6.39 7.51
C LEU A 86 10.76 -6.15 6.33
N ARG A 87 10.43 -4.88 6.06
CA ARG A 87 9.56 -4.52 4.92
C ARG A 87 10.14 -4.95 3.57
N ARG A 88 11.45 -4.79 3.38
CA ARG A 88 12.13 -5.27 2.17
C ARG A 88 12.05 -6.79 2.06
N LEU A 89 12.32 -7.49 3.14
CA LEU A 89 12.26 -8.94 3.18
C LEU A 89 10.85 -9.48 2.84
N LEU A 90 9.80 -8.86 3.39
CA LEU A 90 8.41 -9.21 3.06
C LEU A 90 8.10 -8.99 1.57
N GLN A 91 8.57 -7.88 0.99
CA GLN A 91 8.40 -7.59 -0.43
C GLN A 91 9.18 -8.57 -1.32
N GLU A 92 10.36 -8.99 -0.89
CA GLU A 92 11.15 -10.00 -1.61
C GLU A 92 10.47 -11.36 -1.61
N VAL A 93 9.88 -11.77 -0.48
CA VAL A 93 9.11 -13.03 -0.38
C VAL A 93 7.86 -12.98 -1.25
N ASP A 94 7.08 -11.90 -1.15
CA ASP A 94 5.82 -11.72 -1.89
C ASP A 94 6.04 -11.63 -3.41
N GLY A 95 7.12 -10.96 -3.84
CA GLY A 95 7.49 -10.82 -5.26
C GLY A 95 8.38 -11.92 -5.81
N ALA A 96 8.75 -12.94 -5.03
CA ALA A 96 9.74 -13.93 -5.45
C ALA A 96 9.19 -14.85 -6.55
N PRO A 97 9.97 -15.11 -7.63
CA PRO A 97 9.59 -16.09 -8.63
C PRO A 97 9.62 -17.53 -8.09
N ASN A 98 10.39 -17.77 -7.02
CA ASN A 98 10.44 -19.04 -6.31
C ASN A 98 10.12 -18.82 -4.82
N ALA A 99 8.84 -18.98 -4.48
CA ALA A 99 8.33 -18.77 -3.13
C ALA A 99 8.99 -19.70 -2.10
N GLU A 100 9.24 -20.97 -2.43
CA GLU A 100 9.85 -21.93 -1.50
C GLU A 100 11.25 -21.47 -1.08
N LYS A 101 12.10 -21.11 -2.05
CA LYS A 101 13.46 -20.66 -1.79
C LYS A 101 13.47 -19.34 -1.02
N ALA A 102 12.61 -18.40 -1.42
CA ALA A 102 12.52 -17.09 -0.76
C ALA A 102 12.02 -17.23 0.69
N MET A 103 11.01 -18.07 0.92
CA MET A 103 10.52 -18.36 2.26
C MET A 103 11.61 -19.00 3.13
N LYS A 104 12.33 -20.02 2.62
CA LYS A 104 13.44 -20.65 3.35
C LYS A 104 14.53 -19.65 3.74
N ALA A 105 14.88 -18.73 2.84
CA ALA A 105 15.86 -17.69 3.10
C ALA A 105 15.34 -16.69 4.15
N ALA A 106 14.10 -16.23 4.02
CA ALA A 106 13.49 -15.33 4.99
C ALA A 106 13.40 -15.94 6.38
N MET A 107 13.11 -17.24 6.50
CA MET A 107 13.10 -17.95 7.78
C MET A 107 14.48 -18.05 8.46
N GLN A 108 15.60 -17.76 7.76
CA GLN A 108 16.91 -17.65 8.41
C GLN A 108 17.13 -16.30 9.09
N GLU A 109 16.33 -15.30 8.74
CA GLU A 109 16.44 -13.96 9.32
C GLU A 109 15.67 -13.90 10.64
N PRO A 110 16.33 -13.60 11.78
CA PRO A 110 15.68 -13.61 13.09
C PRO A 110 14.53 -12.59 13.16
N LEU A 111 14.65 -11.50 12.42
CA LEU A 111 13.63 -10.45 12.34
C LEU A 111 12.35 -10.94 11.63
N PHE A 112 12.48 -11.82 10.64
CA PHE A 112 11.33 -12.42 9.98
C PHE A 112 10.66 -13.46 10.86
N MET A 113 11.46 -14.27 11.58
CA MET A 113 10.93 -15.23 12.54
C MET A 113 10.10 -14.55 13.63
N GLU A 114 10.61 -13.45 14.19
CA GLU A 114 9.89 -12.65 15.19
C GLU A 114 8.57 -12.11 14.61
N PHE A 115 8.60 -11.60 13.38
CA PHE A 115 7.40 -11.18 12.68
C PHE A 115 6.38 -12.32 12.50
N ALA A 116 6.84 -13.48 12.00
CA ALA A 116 5.98 -14.64 11.75
C ALA A 116 5.34 -15.15 13.05
N ASP A 117 6.10 -15.24 14.14
CA ASP A 117 5.61 -15.61 15.47
C ASP A 117 4.49 -14.66 15.94
N GLN A 118 4.71 -13.35 15.80
CA GLN A 118 3.71 -12.34 16.17
C GLN A 118 2.45 -12.42 15.30
N VAL A 119 2.58 -12.71 14.00
CA VAL A 119 1.41 -12.93 13.12
C VAL A 119 0.64 -14.17 13.56
N LEU A 120 1.34 -15.29 13.75
CA LEU A 120 0.75 -16.56 14.17
C LEU A 120 0.00 -16.42 15.50
N ARG A 121 0.58 -15.74 16.49
CA ARG A 121 -0.06 -15.47 17.78
C ARG A 121 -1.41 -14.75 17.66
N VAL A 122 -1.58 -13.91 16.64
CA VAL A 122 -2.82 -13.16 16.40
C VAL A 122 -3.84 -13.97 15.61
N VAL A 123 -3.42 -14.69 14.57
CA VAL A 123 -4.33 -15.44 13.67
C VAL A 123 -4.69 -16.83 14.21
N GLU A 124 -3.79 -17.39 15.02
CA GLU A 124 -3.89 -18.67 15.69
C GLU A 124 -3.44 -18.48 17.14
N PRO A 125 -4.27 -17.83 17.97
CA PRO A 125 -3.98 -17.75 19.39
C PRO A 125 -3.82 -19.17 19.92
N PRO A 126 -2.80 -19.45 20.75
CA PRO A 126 -2.61 -20.77 21.31
C PRO A 126 -3.88 -21.13 22.07
N ASP A 127 -4.61 -22.12 21.55
CA ASP A 127 -5.71 -22.74 22.27
C ASP A 127 -5.10 -23.25 23.58
N GLN A 128 -5.66 -22.84 24.71
CA GLN A 128 -5.30 -23.36 26.02
C GLN A 128 -5.75 -24.82 26.08
N LYS A 129 -5.04 -25.71 25.39
CA LYS A 129 -5.23 -27.15 25.34
C LYS A 129 -3.87 -27.81 25.57
N ASP A 130 -3.49 -27.82 26.84
CA ASP A 130 -2.83 -28.94 27.49
C ASP A 130 -2.98 -28.76 29.02
N CYS A 131 -4.21 -28.92 29.48
CA CYS A 131 -4.48 -29.35 30.85
C CYS A 131 -5.67 -30.30 30.80
N THR A 132 -5.42 -31.57 30.51
CA THR A 132 -6.12 -32.74 31.08
C THR A 132 -5.22 -33.95 30.91
#